data_AF-A0A7J0CQJ8-F1
#
_entry.id   AF-A0A7J0CQJ8-F1
#
_cell.length_a   1.000
_cell.length_b   1.000
_cell.length_c   1.000
_cell.angle_alpha   90.00
_cell.angle_beta   90.00
_cell.angle_gamma   90.00
#
_symmetry.space_group_name_H-M   'P 1'
#
loop_
_entity.id
_entity.type
_entity.pdbx_description
1 polymer ?
#
loop_
_entity_poly.entity_id
_entity_poly.type
_entity_poly.pdbx_seq_one_letter_code
_entity_poly.pdbx_strand_id
1 'polypeptide(L)'
;MRHMAYVPGVALLAALAVGCSAGSDGSASDADSKPGGPTVTTAPPGKYRTLPAPCRAVPGSTLKDLLPGVAELPQQQQEKAFRGSPTVTYDTDRKVGCSWKSDAPDSTRNLSIDFERVVSYDPAVSDDDRARTLYAKKETAADLSG
;
A
#
# COMPACT_ATOMS: atom_id res chain seq x y z
N MET A 1 -11.01 -13.92 -51.89
CA MET A 1 -10.48 -15.28 -52.13
C MET A 1 -9.05 -15.19 -52.63
N ARG A 2 -8.07 -15.64 -51.84
CA ARG A 2 -6.74 -16.10 -52.27
C ARG A 2 -6.25 -17.15 -51.24
N HIS A 3 -5.56 -18.16 -51.76
CA HIS A 3 -5.47 -19.53 -51.25
C HIS A 3 -4.42 -19.80 -50.15
N MET A 4 -4.59 -20.99 -49.53
CA MET A 4 -3.93 -21.62 -48.38
C MET A 4 -2.46 -22.06 -48.54
N ALA A 5 -1.78 -22.28 -47.40
CA ALA A 5 -1.08 -23.52 -47.00
C ALA A 5 -0.60 -23.39 -45.53
N TYR A 6 -1.17 -24.12 -44.55
CA TYR A 6 -0.70 -25.37 -43.86
C TYR A 6 0.66 -25.21 -43.13
N VAL A 7 0.85 -25.56 -41.85
CA VAL A 7 0.98 -26.90 -41.22
C VAL A 7 1.00 -26.71 -39.68
N PRO A 8 0.58 -27.70 -38.84
CA PRO A 8 0.16 -27.51 -37.46
C PRO A 8 1.27 -27.74 -36.42
N GLY A 9 1.06 -27.22 -35.21
CA GLY A 9 1.90 -27.49 -34.04
C GLY A 9 1.03 -27.70 -32.81
N VAL A 10 0.69 -28.97 -32.55
CA VAL A 10 0.05 -29.41 -31.31
C VAL A 10 1.11 -29.39 -30.21
N ALA A 11 0.80 -28.76 -29.07
CA ALA A 11 1.43 -29.09 -27.80
C ALA A 11 0.39 -28.94 -26.68
N LEU A 12 -0.15 -30.09 -26.27
CA LEU A 12 -0.79 -30.29 -24.97
C LEU A 12 0.23 -29.98 -23.88
N LEU A 13 -0.16 -29.25 -22.83
CA LEU A 13 0.42 -29.47 -21.50
C LEU A 13 -0.66 -29.41 -20.42
N ALA A 14 -0.67 -30.50 -19.65
CA ALA A 14 -1.67 -30.91 -18.71
C ALA A 14 -1.47 -30.29 -17.32
N ALA A 15 -2.62 -30.19 -16.63
CA ALA A 15 -2.82 -30.28 -15.18
C ALA A 15 -1.92 -29.44 -14.24
N LEU A 16 -2.52 -28.38 -13.71
CA LEU A 16 -2.14 -27.72 -12.47
C LEU A 16 -2.37 -28.68 -11.29
N ALA A 17 -1.31 -29.17 -10.67
CA ALA A 17 -1.35 -29.74 -9.33
C ALA A 17 -0.91 -28.67 -8.32
N VAL A 18 -1.79 -28.42 -7.36
CA VAL A 18 -1.60 -27.53 -6.21
C VAL A 18 -0.58 -28.17 -5.26
N GLY A 19 0.52 -27.46 -4.96
CA GLY A 19 1.50 -27.87 -3.95
C GLY A 19 1.58 -26.83 -2.86
N CYS A 20 0.90 -27.07 -1.74
CA CYS A 20 1.00 -26.30 -0.51
C CYS A 20 1.65 -27.19 0.56
N SER A 21 2.46 -26.54 1.41
CA SER A 21 2.95 -26.98 2.73
C SER A 21 4.30 -27.69 2.84
N ALA A 22 5.08 -27.08 3.72
CA ALA A 22 6.34 -27.52 4.30
C ALA A 22 6.16 -28.75 5.22
N GLY A 23 7.18 -29.60 5.23
CA GLY A 23 7.35 -30.68 6.21
C GLY A 23 8.83 -31.06 6.24
N SER A 24 9.45 -30.85 7.39
CA SER A 24 10.86 -31.16 7.65
C SER A 24 11.11 -32.66 7.84
N ASP A 25 12.40 -33.00 7.79
CA ASP A 25 13.07 -34.17 8.40
C ASP A 25 13.25 -35.41 7.50
N GLY A 26 14.51 -35.79 7.27
CA GLY A 26 14.88 -37.12 6.78
C GLY A 26 16.10 -37.16 5.86
N SER A 27 17.24 -37.50 6.44
CA SER A 27 18.53 -37.78 5.78
C SER A 27 18.48 -38.92 4.75
N ALA A 28 19.00 -38.69 3.53
CA ALA A 28 19.77 -39.66 2.73
C ALA A 28 20.34 -38.99 1.48
N SER A 29 21.60 -39.31 1.20
CA SER A 29 22.41 -38.82 0.08
C SER A 29 21.82 -39.18 -1.28
N ASP A 30 21.66 -38.18 -2.15
CA ASP A 30 21.86 -38.28 -3.60
C ASP A 30 22.12 -36.87 -4.13
N ALA A 31 23.31 -36.65 -4.68
CA ALA A 31 23.74 -35.36 -5.19
C ALA A 31 23.13 -35.10 -6.58
N ASP A 32 21.85 -34.73 -6.63
CA ASP A 32 21.28 -34.07 -7.81
C ASP A 32 21.75 -32.61 -7.84
N SER A 33 22.96 -32.40 -8.36
CA SER A 33 23.49 -31.06 -8.61
C SER A 33 22.80 -30.45 -9.83
N LYS A 34 21.57 -29.99 -9.67
CA LYS A 34 21.01 -29.00 -10.59
C LYS A 34 21.92 -27.76 -10.48
N PRO A 35 22.49 -27.22 -11.58
CA PRO A 35 23.26 -25.99 -11.49
C PRO A 35 22.39 -24.96 -10.79
N GLY A 36 22.85 -24.50 -9.62
CA GLY A 36 22.13 -23.56 -8.80
C GLY A 36 21.81 -22.34 -9.67
N GLY A 37 20.53 -22.15 -9.97
CA GLY A 37 20.08 -20.92 -10.61
C GLY A 37 20.60 -19.73 -9.79
N PRO A 38 20.87 -18.58 -10.42
CA PRO A 38 21.44 -17.44 -9.73
C PRO A 38 20.65 -17.18 -8.44
N THR A 39 21.35 -17.18 -7.31
CA THR A 39 20.78 -16.81 -6.02
C THR A 39 20.41 -15.34 -6.09
N VAL A 40 19.14 -15.06 -6.38
CA VAL A 40 18.61 -13.69 -6.35
C VAL A 40 18.40 -13.32 -4.89
N THR A 41 19.25 -12.45 -4.36
CA THR A 41 18.98 -11.79 -3.08
C THR A 41 17.81 -10.82 -3.31
N THR A 42 16.67 -11.09 -2.70
CA THR A 42 15.50 -10.22 -2.76
C THR A 42 15.75 -8.96 -1.94
N ALA A 43 15.38 -7.80 -2.48
CA ALA A 43 15.42 -6.54 -1.76
C ALA A 43 14.52 -6.59 -0.49
N PRO A 44 14.82 -5.79 0.56
CA PRO A 44 14.04 -5.81 1.79
C PRO A 44 12.57 -5.41 1.60
N PRO A 45 11.64 -6.00 2.38
CA PRO A 45 10.24 -5.60 2.40
C PRO A 45 10.06 -4.26 3.13
N GLY A 46 8.89 -3.66 2.97
CA GLY A 46 8.57 -2.35 3.53
C GLY A 46 8.49 -2.33 5.06
N LYS A 47 8.71 -1.13 5.62
CA LYS A 47 8.76 -0.90 7.08
C LYS A 47 7.51 -1.37 7.85
N TYR A 48 6.32 -1.15 7.29
CA TYR A 48 5.05 -1.38 7.99
C TYR A 48 4.34 -2.63 7.47
N ARG A 49 4.26 -3.66 8.32
CA ARG A 49 3.40 -4.84 8.07
C ARG A 49 1.92 -4.47 8.15
N THR A 50 1.54 -3.71 9.18
CA THR A 50 0.18 -3.17 9.38
C THR A 50 0.21 -1.66 9.31
N LEU A 51 -0.79 -1.06 8.66
CA LEU A 51 -0.87 0.39 8.54
C LEU A 51 -1.19 1.03 9.91
N PRO A 52 -0.56 2.17 10.25
CA PRO A 52 -0.89 2.91 11.47
C PRO A 52 -2.34 3.39 11.50
N ALA A 53 -2.87 3.66 12.70
CA ALA A 53 -4.21 4.22 12.85
C ALA A 53 -4.25 5.68 12.33
N PRO A 54 -4.96 5.98 11.22
CA PRO A 54 -4.85 7.27 10.55
C PRO A 54 -5.43 8.43 11.35
N CYS A 55 -6.50 8.21 12.12
CA CYS A 55 -7.11 9.26 12.95
C CYS A 55 -6.26 9.68 14.16
N ARG A 56 -5.16 8.98 14.43
CA ARG A 56 -4.19 9.36 15.48
C ARG A 56 -2.88 9.92 14.91
N ALA A 57 -2.79 10.05 13.59
CA ALA A 57 -1.57 10.49 12.92
C ALA A 57 -1.28 11.98 13.09
N VAL A 58 -2.33 12.79 13.23
CA VAL A 58 -2.22 14.26 13.33
C VAL A 58 -2.30 14.66 14.81
N PRO A 59 -1.31 15.40 15.35
CA PRO A 59 -1.37 15.92 16.70
C PRO A 59 -2.60 16.82 16.91
N GLY A 60 -3.20 16.75 18.09
CA GLY A 60 -4.39 17.55 18.41
C GLY A 60 -4.16 19.06 18.34
N SER A 61 -2.94 19.56 18.59
CA SER A 61 -2.57 20.96 18.38
C SER A 61 -2.65 21.34 16.90
N THR A 62 -2.04 20.55 16.02
CA THR A 62 -2.10 20.75 14.57
C THR A 62 -3.53 20.70 14.04
N LEU A 63 -4.38 19.81 14.58
CA LEU A 63 -5.80 19.78 14.22
C LEU A 63 -6.52 21.07 14.62
N LYS A 64 -6.22 21.67 15.77
CA LYS A 64 -6.81 22.97 16.17
C LYS A 64 -6.41 24.09 15.22
N ASP A 65 -5.15 24.09 14.79
CA ASP A 65 -4.64 25.11 13.87
C ASP A 65 -5.26 24.99 12.47
N LEU A 66 -5.41 23.75 11.97
CA LEU A 66 -5.94 23.49 10.62
C LEU A 66 -7.48 23.55 10.54
N LEU A 67 -8.18 23.38 11.66
CA LEU A 67 -9.64 23.26 11.74
C LEU A 67 -10.23 24.25 12.76
N PRO A 68 -10.05 25.56 12.57
CA PRO A 68 -10.40 26.58 13.56
C PRO A 68 -11.90 26.59 13.90
N GLY A 69 -12.79 26.22 12.97
CA GLY A 69 -14.23 26.15 13.21
C GLY A 69 -14.64 25.11 14.27
N VAL A 70 -13.78 24.13 14.59
CA VAL A 70 -14.03 23.20 15.70
C VAL A 70 -14.02 23.93 17.04
N ALA A 71 -13.23 24.99 17.20
CA ALA A 71 -13.11 25.72 18.47
C ALA A 71 -14.42 26.44 18.86
N GLU A 72 -15.32 26.69 17.91
CA GLU A 72 -16.62 27.33 18.14
C GLU A 72 -17.67 26.36 18.69
N LEU A 73 -17.41 25.04 18.61
CA LEU A 73 -18.34 24.01 19.08
C LEU A 73 -18.29 23.86 20.61
N PRO A 74 -19.36 23.36 21.25
CA PRO A 74 -19.31 22.94 22.65
C PRO A 74 -18.23 21.87 22.89
N GLN A 75 -17.59 21.86 24.07
CA GLN A 75 -16.43 20.99 24.37
C GLN A 75 -16.62 19.51 23.97
N GLN A 76 -17.77 18.91 24.29
CA GLN A 76 -18.05 17.50 23.92
C GLN A 76 -18.08 17.27 22.40
N GLN A 77 -18.54 18.27 21.65
CA GLN A 77 -18.55 18.23 20.19
C GLN A 77 -17.15 18.48 19.61
N GLN A 78 -16.33 19.31 20.26
CA GLN A 78 -14.92 19.48 19.87
C GLN A 78 -14.15 18.17 19.95
N GLU A 79 -14.27 17.46 21.09
CA GLU A 79 -13.63 16.16 21.29
C GLU A 79 -14.07 15.15 20.23
N LYS A 80 -15.37 15.13 19.89
CA LYS A 80 -15.89 14.29 18.82
C LYS A 80 -15.34 14.68 17.45
N ALA A 81 -15.27 15.96 17.13
CA ALA A 81 -14.75 16.46 15.85
C ALA A 81 -13.27 16.11 15.69
N PHE A 82 -12.45 16.33 16.72
CA PHE A 82 -11.02 16.03 16.67
C PHE A 82 -10.68 14.54 16.62
N ARG A 83 -11.60 13.64 17.02
CA ARG A 83 -11.41 12.19 16.78
C ARG A 83 -11.32 11.81 15.31
N GLY A 84 -11.85 12.65 14.41
CA GLY A 84 -11.90 12.37 12.98
C GLY A 84 -12.86 11.22 12.63
N SER A 85 -13.04 11.02 11.34
CA SER A 85 -13.86 9.96 10.76
C SER A 85 -12.98 9.06 9.89
N PRO A 86 -12.88 7.76 10.18
CA PRO A 86 -12.18 6.83 9.32
C PRO A 86 -12.75 6.85 7.90
N THR A 87 -11.89 6.90 6.90
CA THR A 87 -12.29 6.80 5.49
C THR A 87 -12.72 5.36 5.19
N VAL A 88 -13.87 5.20 4.54
CA VAL A 88 -14.37 3.89 4.10
C VAL A 88 -13.50 3.37 2.96
N THR A 89 -12.99 2.16 3.10
CA THR A 89 -12.22 1.45 2.07
C THR A 89 -12.46 -0.04 2.18
N TYR A 90 -12.52 -0.72 1.03
CA TYR A 90 -12.57 -2.18 0.96
C TYR A 90 -11.18 -2.80 0.78
N ASP A 91 -10.16 -1.96 0.61
CA ASP A 91 -8.76 -2.34 0.43
C ASP A 91 -7.99 -2.07 1.72
N THR A 92 -8.54 -2.52 2.85
CA THR A 92 -8.01 -2.23 4.20
C THR A 92 -6.60 -2.79 4.43
N ASP A 93 -6.21 -3.79 3.65
CA ASP A 93 -4.85 -4.33 3.67
C ASP A 93 -3.85 -3.32 3.10
N ARG A 94 -4.22 -2.54 2.09
CA ARG A 94 -3.29 -1.62 1.41
C ARG A 94 -3.53 -0.16 1.75
N LYS A 95 -4.75 0.22 2.19
CA LYS A 95 -5.14 1.61 2.42
C LYS A 95 -5.94 1.76 3.69
N VAL A 96 -5.63 2.80 4.45
CA VAL A 96 -6.47 3.30 5.54
C VAL A 96 -6.44 4.82 5.51
N GLY A 97 -7.53 5.47 5.91
CA GLY A 97 -7.61 6.93 5.90
C GLY A 97 -8.39 7.49 7.08
N CYS A 98 -8.21 8.78 7.33
CA CYS A 98 -9.03 9.56 8.24
C CYS A 98 -9.29 10.94 7.67
N SER A 99 -10.47 11.46 7.94
CA SER A 99 -10.86 12.81 7.54
C SER A 99 -11.44 13.59 8.72
N TRP A 100 -11.28 14.90 8.63
CA TRP A 100 -11.83 15.89 9.53
C TRP A 100 -12.46 17.01 8.72
N LYS A 101 -13.50 17.60 9.28
CA LYS A 101 -14.19 18.75 8.71
C LYS A 101 -14.50 19.73 9.83
N SER A 102 -14.36 21.01 9.55
CA SER A 102 -14.84 22.10 10.40
C SER A 102 -15.57 23.12 9.55
N ASP A 103 -16.76 23.47 9.99
CA ASP A 103 -17.55 24.55 9.42
C ASP A 103 -17.48 25.76 10.37
N ALA A 104 -17.26 26.94 9.80
CA ALA A 104 -17.29 28.24 10.44
C ALA A 104 -18.18 29.17 9.58
N PRO A 105 -18.69 30.29 10.13
CA PRO A 105 -19.66 31.15 9.44
C PRO A 105 -19.21 31.64 8.05
N ASP A 106 -17.91 31.84 7.86
CA ASP A 106 -17.30 32.35 6.64
C ASP A 106 -16.49 31.30 5.86
N SER A 107 -16.33 30.09 6.40
CA SER A 107 -15.41 29.12 5.83
C SER A 107 -15.63 27.69 6.26
N THR A 108 -15.40 26.76 5.33
CA THR A 108 -15.26 25.34 5.62
C THR A 108 -13.79 24.94 5.44
N ARG A 109 -13.28 24.11 6.35
CA ARG A 109 -11.96 23.48 6.24
C ARG A 109 -12.12 21.96 6.30
N ASN A 110 -11.33 21.27 5.49
CA ASN A 110 -11.27 19.82 5.46
C ASN A 110 -9.80 19.41 5.55
N LEU A 111 -9.54 18.33 6.29
CA LEU A 111 -8.25 17.66 6.33
C LEU A 111 -8.49 16.18 6.07
N SER A 112 -7.73 15.58 5.17
CA SER A 112 -7.73 14.14 4.92
C SER A 112 -6.31 13.63 4.95
N ILE A 113 -6.09 12.50 5.61
CA ILE A 113 -4.83 11.77 5.63
C ILE A 113 -5.10 10.33 5.25
N ASP A 114 -4.39 9.86 4.23
CA ASP A 114 -4.42 8.47 3.79
C ASP A 114 -3.03 7.84 3.92
N PHE A 115 -3.00 6.61 4.43
CA PHE A 115 -1.83 5.75 4.42
C PHE A 115 -2.01 4.66 3.38
N GLU A 116 -0.98 4.49 2.56
CA GLU A 116 -0.94 3.49 1.50
C GLU A 116 0.31 2.63 1.69
N ARG A 117 0.13 1.31 1.79
CA ARG A 117 1.25 0.37 1.77
C ARG A 117 1.72 0.22 0.34
N VAL A 118 2.99 0.50 0.11
CA VAL A 118 3.64 0.35 -1.19
C VAL A 118 4.36 -0.99 -1.23
N VAL A 119 4.20 -1.71 -2.33
CA VAL A 119 4.90 -2.97 -2.60
C VAL A 119 5.59 -2.86 -3.95
N SER A 120 6.85 -3.26 -4.01
CA SER A 120 7.58 -3.48 -5.24
C SER A 120 7.32 -4.89 -5.77
N TYR A 121 7.04 -5.00 -7.06
CA TYR A 121 6.97 -6.29 -7.76
C TYR A 121 8.29 -6.65 -8.46
N ASP A 122 9.26 -5.75 -8.42
CA ASP A 122 10.62 -6.02 -8.88
C ASP A 122 11.43 -6.53 -7.68
N PRO A 123 11.95 -7.77 -7.70
CA PRO A 123 12.69 -8.34 -6.59
C PRO A 123 14.01 -7.61 -6.30
N ALA A 124 14.51 -6.78 -7.22
CA ALA A 124 15.71 -5.97 -7.05
C ALA A 124 15.42 -4.59 -6.42
N VAL A 125 14.14 -4.17 -6.31
CA VAL A 125 13.75 -2.86 -5.78
C VAL A 125 13.02 -3.05 -4.47
N SER A 126 13.49 -2.39 -3.41
CA SER A 126 12.83 -2.44 -2.10
C SER A 126 11.49 -1.69 -2.12
N ASP A 127 10.57 -2.10 -1.25
CA ASP A 127 9.29 -1.39 -1.07
C ASP A 127 9.50 0.07 -0.67
N ASP A 128 10.52 0.36 0.13
CA ASP A 128 10.87 1.70 0.59
C ASP A 128 11.40 2.58 -0.55
N ASP A 129 12.25 2.04 -1.44
CA ASP A 129 12.73 2.77 -2.62
C ASP A 129 11.60 3.03 -3.63
N ARG A 130 10.70 2.04 -3.77
CA ARG A 130 9.48 2.20 -4.55
C ARG A 130 8.59 3.29 -3.95
N ALA A 131 8.41 3.31 -2.63
CA ALA A 131 7.62 4.32 -1.93
C ALA A 131 8.20 5.73 -2.12
N ARG A 132 9.54 5.88 -2.00
CA ARG A 132 10.23 7.15 -2.22
C ARG A 132 10.02 7.68 -3.64
N THR A 133 10.12 6.81 -4.64
CA THR A 133 9.88 7.16 -6.04
C THR A 133 8.43 7.63 -6.27
N LEU A 134 7.46 6.94 -5.66
CA LEU A 134 6.05 7.34 -5.75
C LEU A 134 5.78 8.66 -5.04
N TYR A 135 6.40 8.89 -3.88
CA TYR A 135 6.30 10.14 -3.14
C TYR A 135 6.80 11.32 -3.96
N ALA A 136 8.03 11.24 -4.50
CA ALA A 136 8.62 12.31 -5.31
C ALA A 136 7.74 12.67 -6.53
N LYS A 137 7.10 11.66 -7.16
CA LYS A 137 6.13 11.89 -8.24
C LYS A 137 4.89 12.65 -7.77
N LYS A 138 4.31 12.27 -6.61
CA LYS A 138 3.14 12.94 -6.04
C LYS A 138 3.46 14.37 -5.59
N GLU A 139 4.62 14.58 -4.99
CA GLU A 139 5.13 15.89 -4.57
C GLU A 139 5.33 16.83 -5.76
N THR A 140 5.99 16.35 -6.82
CA THR A 140 6.15 17.11 -8.07
C THR A 140 4.80 17.45 -8.70
N ALA A 141 3.88 16.48 -8.77
CA ALA A 141 2.55 16.70 -9.34
C ALA A 141 1.67 17.65 -8.52
N ALA A 142 2.03 17.93 -7.27
CA ALA A 142 1.37 18.87 -6.39
C ALA A 142 2.07 20.23 -6.34
N ASP A 143 3.12 20.45 -7.15
CA ASP A 143 3.97 21.64 -7.13
C ASP A 143 4.60 21.91 -5.75
N LEU A 144 4.91 20.84 -5.02
CA LEU A 144 5.53 20.88 -3.69
C LEU A 144 7.02 20.53 -3.71
N SER A 145 7.56 20.15 -4.87
CA SER A 145 8.98 19.88 -5.04
C SER A 145 9.76 21.19 -5.03
N GLY A 146 10.41 21.49 -3.90
CA GLY A 146 11.27 22.67 -3.72
C GLY A 146 12.63 22.56 -4.41
#